data_AF-A0A519D2A1-F1
#
_entry.id   AF-A0A519D2A1-F1
#
_cell.length_a   1.000
_cell.length_b   1.000
_cell.length_c   1.000
_cell.angle_alpha   90.00
_cell.angle_beta   90.00
_cell.angle_gamma   90.00
#
_symmetry.space_group_name_H-M   'P 1'
#
loop_
_entity.id
_entity.type
_entity.pdbx_description
1 polymer ?
#
loop_
_entity_poly.entity_id
_entity_poly.type
_entity_poly.pdbx_seq_one_letter_code
_entity_poly.pdbx_strand_id
1 'polypeptide(L)'
;MRALTKGDNAGRYLVVSGQMWFRDIAKSLKKANPDLRIPTMQLPYFLSLLVAIFHPKINLSWARTHLGRRLFWDASPAERDLGMEWMSPEQSLLETVPPILKNEWLV
;
A
#
# COMPACT_ATOMS: atom_id res chain seq x y z
N MET A 1 -6.26 8.27 -21.85
CA MET A 1 -5.63 8.44 -20.52
C MET A 1 -5.45 9.93 -20.26
N ARG A 2 -5.79 10.42 -19.06
CA ARG A 2 -5.83 11.88 -18.78
C ARG A 2 -4.45 12.55 -18.82
N ALA A 3 -3.39 11.90 -18.37
CA ALA A 3 -2.02 12.43 -18.47
C ALA A 3 -1.55 12.66 -19.92
N LEU A 4 -1.95 11.77 -20.85
CA LEU A 4 -1.60 11.90 -22.26
C LEU A 4 -2.33 13.05 -22.98
N THR A 5 -3.51 13.46 -22.47
CA THR A 5 -4.36 14.44 -23.13
C THR A 5 -4.43 15.78 -22.43
N LYS A 6 -4.17 15.82 -21.11
CA LYS A 6 -4.28 17.01 -20.26
C LYS A 6 -3.00 17.34 -19.50
N GLY A 7 -2.01 16.44 -19.51
CA GLY A 7 -0.76 16.67 -18.81
C GLY A 7 0.12 17.68 -19.55
N ASP A 8 0.90 18.41 -18.77
CA ASP A 8 1.91 19.33 -19.30
C ASP A 8 3.01 18.56 -20.03
N ASN A 9 3.63 19.20 -21.02
CA ASN A 9 4.78 18.63 -21.69
C ASN A 9 5.90 18.36 -20.67
N ALA A 10 6.38 17.10 -20.62
CA ALA A 10 7.31 16.60 -19.62
C ALA A 10 6.84 16.70 -18.15
N GLY A 11 5.53 16.91 -17.91
CA GLY A 11 4.94 16.93 -16.57
C GLY A 11 5.07 15.58 -15.86
N ARG A 12 5.38 15.62 -14.56
CA ARG A 12 5.51 14.42 -13.70
C ARG A 12 4.40 14.42 -12.67
N TYR A 13 3.54 13.42 -12.75
CA TYR A 13 2.35 13.32 -11.91
C TYR A 13 2.41 12.04 -11.08
N LEU A 14 2.29 12.18 -9.76
CA LEU A 14 2.10 11.04 -8.87
C LEU A 14 0.62 10.67 -8.84
N VAL A 15 0.31 9.45 -9.29
CA VAL A 15 -1.06 8.93 -9.35
C VAL A 15 -1.27 8.02 -8.15
N VAL A 16 -1.51 8.62 -6.99
CA VAL A 16 -1.63 7.92 -5.70
C VAL A 16 -2.84 8.47 -4.94
N SER A 17 -3.79 7.61 -4.57
CA SER A 17 -5.01 8.01 -3.84
C SER A 17 -4.82 8.10 -2.32
N GLY A 18 -3.66 7.69 -1.81
CA GLY A 18 -3.33 7.68 -0.40
C GLY A 18 -2.40 6.52 -0.04
N GLN A 19 -2.29 6.22 1.25
CA GLN A 19 -1.45 5.15 1.76
C GLN A 19 -2.15 4.39 2.89
N MET A 20 -1.81 3.11 3.04
CA MET A 20 -2.24 2.29 4.17
C MET A 20 -1.03 1.54 4.73
N TRP A 21 -1.00 1.35 6.04
CA TRP A 21 -0.06 0.40 6.63
C TRP A 21 -0.47 -1.01 6.31
N PHE A 22 0.50 -1.92 6.17
CA PHE A 22 0.24 -3.35 6.06
C PHE A 22 -0.66 -3.88 7.18
N ARG A 23 -0.52 -3.36 8.41
CA ARG A 23 -1.41 -3.72 9.52
C ARG A 23 -2.85 -3.29 9.28
N ASP A 24 -3.04 -2.08 8.74
CA ASP A 24 -4.37 -1.54 8.50
C ASP A 24 -5.02 -2.26 7.30
N ILE A 25 -4.25 -2.57 6.25
CA ILE A 25 -4.66 -3.47 5.15
C ILE A 25 -5.16 -4.80 5.72
N ALA A 26 -4.34 -5.47 6.54
CA ALA A 26 -4.71 -6.76 7.12
C ALA A 26 -5.98 -6.69 7.97
N LYS A 27 -6.14 -5.62 8.77
CA LYS A 27 -7.33 -5.39 9.59
C LYS A 27 -8.57 -5.12 8.74
N SER A 28 -8.49 -4.27 7.72
CA SER A 28 -9.59 -3.99 6.80
C SER A 28 -10.03 -5.26 6.08
N LEU A 29 -9.09 -6.06 5.59
CA LEU A 29 -9.40 -7.34 4.95
C LEU A 29 -10.07 -8.33 5.90
N LYS A 30 -9.53 -8.50 7.12
CA LYS A 30 -10.09 -9.41 8.14
C LYS A 30 -11.48 -8.96 8.60
N LYS A 31 -11.72 -7.65 8.70
CA LYS A 31 -13.02 -7.08 9.05
C LYS A 31 -14.06 -7.36 7.95
N ALA A 32 -13.70 -7.19 6.69
CA ALA A 32 -14.59 -7.43 5.57
C ALA A 32 -14.79 -8.93 5.25
N ASN A 33 -13.81 -9.77 5.59
CA ASN A 33 -13.83 -11.21 5.32
C ASN A 33 -13.41 -12.01 6.57
N PRO A 34 -14.29 -12.14 7.58
CA PRO A 34 -13.96 -12.76 8.86
C PRO A 34 -13.51 -14.22 8.74
N ASP A 35 -13.97 -14.93 7.70
CA ASP A 35 -13.66 -16.35 7.48
C ASP A 35 -12.22 -16.58 6.99
N LEU A 36 -11.58 -15.55 6.40
CA LEU A 36 -10.21 -15.65 5.92
C LEU A 36 -9.20 -15.64 7.08
N ARG A 37 -8.19 -16.52 7.02
CA ARG A 37 -7.10 -16.61 8.01
C ARG A 37 -6.02 -15.54 7.78
N ILE A 38 -6.37 -14.29 8.00
CA ILE A 38 -5.48 -13.14 7.77
C ILE A 38 -4.74 -12.77 9.07
N PRO A 39 -3.40 -12.82 9.09
CA PRO A 39 -2.63 -12.37 10.24
C PRO A 39 -2.66 -10.83 10.34
N THR A 40 -3.11 -10.31 11.48
CA THR A 40 -3.20 -8.85 11.74
C THR A 40 -2.14 -8.34 12.73
N MET A 41 -1.35 -9.23 13.32
CA MET A 41 -0.32 -8.87 14.28
C MET A 41 0.89 -8.27 13.57
N GLN A 42 1.39 -7.17 14.13
CA GLN A 42 2.61 -6.52 13.68
C GLN A 42 3.78 -6.95 14.57
N LEU A 43 4.89 -7.37 13.96
CA LEU A 43 6.11 -7.68 14.69
C LEU A 43 6.65 -6.39 15.37
N PRO A 44 6.95 -6.41 16.68
CA PRO A 44 7.60 -5.30 17.35
C PRO A 44 8.92 -4.92 16.67
N TYR A 45 9.20 -3.62 16.59
CA TYR A 45 10.36 -3.08 15.88
C TYR A 45 11.69 -3.73 16.28
N PHE A 46 11.91 -3.95 17.57
CA PHE A 46 13.14 -4.60 18.06
C PHE A 46 13.31 -6.02 17.50
N LEU A 47 12.23 -6.82 17.48
CA LEU A 47 12.28 -8.17 16.89
C LEU A 47 12.50 -8.10 15.38
N SER A 48 11.93 -7.10 14.69
CA SER A 48 12.21 -6.88 13.27
C SER A 48 13.68 -6.57 13.00
N LEU A 49 14.34 -5.81 13.87
CA LEU A 49 15.78 -5.54 13.76
C LEU A 49 16.62 -6.80 13.99
N LEU A 50 16.27 -7.64 14.96
CA LEU A 50 16.96 -8.91 15.19
C LEU A 50 16.88 -9.81 13.95
N VAL A 51 15.69 -9.95 13.35
CA VAL A 51 15.51 -10.72 12.11
C VAL A 51 16.34 -10.13 10.97
N ALA A 52 16.40 -8.80 10.86
CA ALA A 52 17.20 -8.12 9.83
C ALA A 52 18.71 -8.34 9.94
N ILE A 53 19.23 -8.80 11.09
CA ILE A 53 20.66 -9.15 11.23
C ILE A 53 20.95 -10.48 10.50
N PHE A 54 20.02 -11.42 10.55
CA PHE A 54 20.19 -12.77 9.99
C PHE A 54 19.59 -12.94 8.59
N HIS A 55 18.93 -11.90 8.04
CA HIS A 55 18.24 -12.01 6.76
C HIS A 55 19.20 -11.78 5.58
N PRO A 56 19.26 -12.68 4.58
CA PRO A 56 20.27 -12.62 3.52
C PRO A 56 20.13 -11.41 2.57
N LYS A 57 18.94 -10.79 2.51
CA LYS A 57 18.64 -9.67 1.60
C LYS A 57 18.38 -8.33 2.28
N ILE A 58 18.26 -8.34 3.61
CA ILE A 58 17.91 -7.14 4.38
C ILE A 58 19.08 -6.92 5.34
N ASN A 59 19.73 -5.77 5.24
CA ASN A 59 20.76 -5.40 6.21
C ASN A 59 20.17 -4.47 7.30
N LEU A 60 20.84 -4.43 8.45
CA LEU A 60 20.38 -3.67 9.61
C LEU A 60 20.27 -2.16 9.34
N SER A 61 21.16 -1.61 8.52
CA SER A 61 21.12 -0.19 8.14
C SER A 61 19.84 0.15 7.37
N TRP A 62 19.53 -0.65 6.36
CA TRP A 62 18.29 -0.54 5.60
C TRP A 62 17.06 -0.66 6.52
N ALA A 63 17.06 -1.65 7.41
CA ALA A 63 15.95 -1.89 8.33
C ALA A 63 15.70 -0.68 9.25
N ARG A 64 16.76 -0.07 9.80
CA ARG A 64 16.64 1.15 10.63
C ARG A 64 16.08 2.34 9.85
N THR A 65 16.48 2.48 8.59
CA THR A 65 16.07 3.59 7.74
C THR A 65 14.61 3.47 7.28
N HIS A 66 14.15 2.27 6.95
CA HIS A 66 12.86 2.07 6.27
C HIS A 66 11.74 1.55 7.18
N LEU A 67 12.05 0.77 8.23
CA LEU A 67 11.01 0.22 9.10
C LEU A 67 10.32 1.33 9.90
N GLY A 68 8.99 1.26 9.95
CA GLY A 68 8.18 2.20 10.73
C GLY A 68 8.11 3.62 10.16
N ARG A 69 8.62 3.86 8.94
CA ARG A 69 8.48 5.15 8.26
C ARG A 69 7.22 5.18 7.40
N ARG A 70 6.54 6.33 7.39
CA ARG A 70 5.49 6.66 6.42
C ARG A 70 6.10 7.42 5.26
N LEU A 71 5.72 7.08 4.04
CA LEU A 71 6.05 7.86 2.86
C LEU A 71 4.83 8.67 2.50
N PHE A 72 4.94 9.99 2.61
CA PHE A 72 3.90 10.90 2.16
C PHE A 72 4.18 11.31 0.73
N TRP A 73 3.20 11.14 -0.13
CA TRP A 73 3.24 11.56 -1.52
C TRP A 73 2.23 12.68 -1.72
N ASP A 74 2.64 13.73 -2.42
CA ASP A 74 1.74 14.81 -2.84
C ASP A 74 1.17 14.47 -4.22
N ALA A 75 -0.14 14.20 -4.27
CA ALA A 75 -0.89 13.91 -5.49
C ALA A 75 -1.67 15.12 -6.02
N SER A 76 -1.58 16.28 -5.36
CA SER A 76 -2.33 17.47 -5.76
C SER A 76 -2.04 17.95 -7.20
N PRO A 77 -0.84 17.78 -7.80
CA PRO A 77 -0.65 18.07 -9.22
C PRO A 77 -1.54 17.21 -10.12
N ALA A 78 -1.73 15.93 -9.79
CA ALA A 78 -2.60 15.05 -10.58
C ALA A 78 -4.09 15.42 -10.41
N GLU A 79 -4.49 15.88 -9.23
CA GLU A 79 -5.86 16.37 -8.99
C GLU A 79 -6.14 17.65 -9.78
N ARG A 80 -5.27 18.66 -9.64
CA ARG A 80 -5.47 19.98 -10.26
C ARG A 80 -5.34 19.93 -11.77
N ASP A 81 -4.28 19.31 -12.28
CA ASP A 81 -3.89 19.47 -13.68
C ASP A 81 -4.57 18.41 -14.55
N LEU A 82 -4.76 17.20 -14.01
CA LEU A 82 -5.42 16.10 -14.72
C LEU A 82 -6.90 15.94 -14.35
N GLY A 83 -7.39 16.71 -13.35
CA GLY A 83 -8.75 16.63 -12.85
C GLY A 83 -9.06 15.32 -12.13
N MET A 84 -8.04 14.63 -11.59
CA MET A 84 -8.21 13.29 -11.00
C MET A 84 -9.05 13.34 -9.74
N GLU A 85 -9.95 12.36 -9.63
CA GLU A 85 -10.71 12.07 -8.42
C GLU A 85 -10.30 10.70 -7.91
N TRP A 86 -10.15 10.57 -6.60
CA TRP A 86 -9.59 9.38 -5.99
C TRP A 86 -10.65 8.56 -5.26
N MET A 87 -10.61 7.25 -5.49
CA MET A 87 -11.20 6.27 -4.58
C MET A 87 -10.28 6.09 -3.37
N SER A 88 -10.86 5.93 -2.18
CA SER A 88 -10.07 5.68 -0.98
C SER A 88 -9.24 4.38 -1.11
N PRO A 89 -8.01 4.34 -0.55
CA PRO A 89 -7.19 3.13 -0.58
C PRO A 89 -7.88 1.88 0.00
N GLU A 90 -8.67 2.05 1.07
CA GLU A 90 -9.40 0.94 1.70
C GLU A 90 -10.48 0.40 0.77
N GLN A 91 -11.25 1.27 0.12
CA GLN A 91 -12.28 0.84 -0.83
C GLN A 91 -11.65 0.09 -2.01
N SER A 92 -10.59 0.64 -2.60
CA SER A 92 -9.88 0.00 -3.72
C SER A 92 -9.33 -1.38 -3.34
N LEU A 93 -8.79 -1.49 -2.12
CA LEU A 93 -8.34 -2.77 -1.56
C LEU A 93 -9.49 -3.78 -1.46
N LEU A 94 -10.62 -3.38 -0.88
CA LEU A 94 -11.76 -4.26 -0.65
C LEU A 94 -12.43 -4.70 -1.96
N GLU A 95 -12.53 -3.81 -2.95
CA GLU A 95 -13.08 -4.15 -4.27
C GLU A 95 -12.21 -5.15 -5.05
N THR A 96 -10.93 -5.27 -4.69
CA THR A 96 -10.00 -6.23 -5.31
C THR A 96 -10.20 -7.66 -4.76
N VAL A 97 -10.81 -7.84 -3.59
CA VAL A 97 -10.93 -9.15 -2.92
C VAL A 97 -11.89 -10.13 -3.63
N PRO A 98 -13.12 -9.75 -4.04
CA PRO A 98 -14.08 -10.70 -4.60
C PRO A 98 -13.57 -11.46 -5.84
N PRO A 99 -12.90 -10.82 -6.83
CA PRO A 99 -12.30 -11.55 -7.95
C PRO A 99 -11.24 -12.57 -7.53
N ILE A 100 -10.42 -12.26 -6.53
CA ILE A 100 -9.37 -13.17 -6.00
C ILE A 100 -10.01 -14.42 -5.41
N LEU A 101 -11.06 -14.24 -4.59
CA LEU A 101 -11.79 -15.35 -3.97
C LEU A 101 -12.52 -16.20 -5.00
N LYS A 102 -13.17 -15.56 -5.98
CA LYS A 102 -13.88 -16.25 -7.07
C LYS A 102 -12.96 -17.15 -7.90
N ASN A 103 -11.71 -16.72 -8.10
CA ASN A 103 -10.73 -17.47 -8.87
C ASN A 103 -9.88 -18.42 -8.01
N GLU A 104 -10.20 -18.57 -6.72
CA GLU A 104 -9.50 -19.47 -5.79
C GLU A 104 -7.98 -19.24 -5.72
N TRP A 105 -7.50 -18.00 -5.84
CA TRP A 105 -6.06 -17.71 -5.83
C TRP A 105 -5.39 -17.83 -4.44
N LEU A 106 -6.19 -18.04 -3.40
CA LEU A 106 -5.71 -18.30 -2.04
C LEU A 106 -5.54 -19.82 -1.86
N VAL A 107 -4.65 -20.43 -2.65
CA VAL A 107 -4.23 -21.84 -2.52
C VAL A 107 -3.02 -21.95 -1.60
#